data_AF-K1TJN5-F1
#
_entry.id   AF-K1TJN5-F1
#
_cell.length_a   1.000
_cell.length_b   1.000
_cell.length_c   1.000
_cell.angle_alpha   90.00
_cell.angle_beta   90.00
_cell.angle_gamma   90.00
#
_symmetry.space_group_name_H-M   'P 1'
#
loop_
_entity.id
_entity.type
_entity.pdbx_description
1 polymer ?
#
loop_
_entity_poly.entity_id
_entity_poly.type
_entity_poly.pdbx_seq_one_letter_code
_entity_poly.pdbx_strand_id
1 'polypeptide(L)'
;MLFYPTISNFLIMRNASRAVNNYDASVEALSQEQYQKVLDAAHAYNEKLAQNDAGETDALTGAVNTASTDEEYNSLLNIDGDGMMGYITVPRLHETLPIYHGTAEKVLQIGIGHLEQTSLPVGGASTHAALSGHRGLPTAKLFTDLNLMKKGDKFYITILKDTYAYQVDKITTVLPTDAKQLAIEPGKDLVTLITCTPYAVNTHRL
;
A
#
# COMPACT_ATOMS: atom_id res chain seq x y z
N MET A 1 20.61 -25.58 -12.54
CA MET A 1 20.54 -24.73 -11.32
C MET A 1 19.92 -23.40 -11.71
N LEU A 2 18.72 -23.10 -11.19
CA LEU A 2 17.97 -21.88 -11.49
C LEU A 2 18.36 -20.77 -10.50
N PHE A 3 19.42 -20.02 -10.78
CA PHE A 3 19.85 -18.85 -9.99
C PHE A 3 19.12 -17.54 -10.39
N TYR A 4 18.28 -17.59 -11.43
CA TYR A 4 17.62 -16.41 -11.98
C TYR A 4 16.62 -15.76 -11.01
N PRO A 5 15.75 -16.50 -10.29
CA PRO A 5 14.81 -15.87 -9.35
C PRO A 5 15.51 -15.17 -8.18
N THR A 6 16.63 -15.73 -7.71
CA THR A 6 17.39 -15.17 -6.58
C THR A 6 18.13 -13.89 -6.95
N ILE A 7 18.72 -13.82 -8.16
CA ILE A 7 19.44 -12.62 -8.61
C ILE A 7 18.45 -11.50 -8.91
N SER A 8 17.35 -11.80 -9.59
CA SER A 8 16.29 -10.82 -9.87
C SER A 8 15.69 -10.26 -8.58
N ASN A 9 15.39 -11.12 -7.59
CA ASN A 9 14.89 -10.67 -6.30
C ASN A 9 15.90 -9.80 -5.57
N PHE A 10 17.19 -10.16 -5.59
CA PHE A 10 18.24 -9.32 -5.02
C PHE A 10 18.30 -7.93 -5.67
N LEU A 11 18.18 -7.86 -7.01
CA LEU A 11 18.15 -6.58 -7.72
C LEU A 11 16.94 -5.73 -7.34
N ILE A 12 15.75 -6.33 -7.23
CA ILE A 12 14.54 -5.62 -6.82
C ILE A 12 14.65 -5.15 -5.37
N MET A 13 15.13 -5.99 -4.45
CA MET A 13 15.34 -5.58 -3.06
C MET A 13 16.36 -4.43 -2.95
N ARG A 14 17.43 -4.46 -3.73
CA ARG A 14 18.40 -3.35 -3.77
C ARG A 14 17.79 -2.06 -4.31
N ASN A 15 16.93 -2.16 -5.34
CA ASN A 15 16.23 -1.00 -5.88
C ASN A 15 15.21 -0.45 -4.88
N ALA A 16 14.46 -1.32 -4.18
CA ALA A 16 13.55 -0.94 -3.11
C ALA A 16 14.28 -0.21 -1.98
N SER A 17 15.42 -0.72 -1.50
CA SER A 17 16.22 -0.02 -0.49
C SER A 17 16.73 1.34 -0.97
N ARG A 18 17.09 1.48 -2.25
CA ARG A 18 17.47 2.78 -2.82
C ARG A 18 16.30 3.76 -2.88
N ALA A 19 15.12 3.28 -3.28
CA ALA A 19 13.91 4.10 -3.30
C ALA A 19 13.57 4.61 -1.89
N VAL A 20 13.61 3.74 -0.88
CA VAL A 20 13.41 4.10 0.53
C VAL A 20 14.44 5.14 1.01
N ASN A 21 15.73 4.92 0.76
CA ASN A 21 16.76 5.87 1.18
C ASN A 21 16.63 7.24 0.50
N ASN A 22 16.26 7.27 -0.78
CA ASN A 22 16.05 8.52 -1.51
C ASN A 22 14.83 9.26 -0.94
N TYR A 23 13.73 8.54 -0.71
CA TYR A 23 12.53 9.08 -0.10
C TYR A 23 12.82 9.67 1.28
N ASP A 24 13.54 8.95 2.15
CA ASP A 24 13.92 9.44 3.48
C ASP A 24 14.74 10.74 3.37
N ALA A 25 15.70 10.80 2.44
CA ALA A 25 16.49 12.01 2.22
C ALA A 25 15.65 13.21 1.74
N SER A 26 14.69 12.98 0.84
CA SER A 26 13.77 14.02 0.37
C SER A 26 12.82 14.50 1.47
N VAL A 27 12.31 13.60 2.31
CA VAL A 27 11.47 13.92 3.46
C VAL A 27 12.23 14.69 4.54
N GLU A 28 13.48 14.32 4.81
CA GLU A 28 14.35 15.03 5.76
C GLU A 28 14.61 16.49 5.32
N ALA A 29 14.67 16.73 4.01
CA ALA A 29 14.83 18.07 3.46
C ALA A 29 13.58 18.97 3.57
N LEU A 30 12.41 18.41 3.90
CA LEU A 30 11.18 19.19 4.06
C LEU A 30 11.22 20.07 5.31
N SER A 31 10.88 21.35 5.14
CA SER A 31 10.58 22.23 6.26
C SER A 31 9.37 21.73 7.05
N GLN A 32 9.25 22.14 8.31
CA GLN A 32 8.08 21.77 9.12
C GLN A 32 6.76 22.24 8.49
N GLU A 33 6.76 23.40 7.85
CA GLU A 33 5.58 23.95 7.16
C GLU A 33 5.21 23.11 5.93
N GLN A 34 6.19 22.70 5.13
CA GLN A 34 5.95 21.84 3.96
C GLN A 34 5.42 20.47 4.39
N TYR A 35 6.05 19.86 5.39
CA TYR A 35 5.59 18.60 5.96
C TYR A 35 4.13 18.69 6.44
N GLN A 36 3.81 19.70 7.25
CA GLN A 36 2.46 19.87 7.79
C GLN A 36 1.44 20.10 6.66
N LYS A 37 1.77 20.92 5.67
CA LYS A 37 0.90 21.17 4.52
C LYS A 37 0.57 19.90 3.74
N VAL A 38 1.56 19.02 3.52
CA VAL A 38 1.35 17.76 2.80
C VAL A 38 0.51 16.79 3.65
N LEU A 39 0.77 16.71 4.95
CA LEU A 39 0.02 15.85 5.87
C LEU A 39 -1.44 16.30 6.01
N ASP A 40 -1.68 17.61 6.19
CA ASP A 40 -3.02 18.18 6.28
C ASP A 40 -3.83 17.95 5.00
N ALA A 41 -3.19 18.06 3.83
CA ALA A 41 -3.85 17.77 2.55
C ALA A 41 -4.27 16.28 2.45
N ALA A 42 -3.42 15.36 2.92
CA ALA A 42 -3.75 13.94 2.95
C ALA A 42 -4.92 13.63 3.92
N HIS A 43 -4.93 14.24 5.10
CA HIS A 43 -6.06 14.10 6.03
C HIS A 43 -7.35 14.70 5.47
N ALA A 44 -7.30 15.89 4.87
CA ALA A 44 -8.47 16.51 4.25
C ALA A 44 -9.04 15.65 3.12
N TYR A 45 -8.20 15.00 2.33
CA TYR A 45 -8.64 14.03 1.33
C TYR A 45 -9.35 12.82 1.96
N ASN A 46 -8.77 12.25 3.02
CA ASN A 46 -9.39 11.14 3.75
C ASN A 46 -10.74 11.51 4.38
N GLU A 47 -10.89 12.72 4.92
CA GLU A 47 -12.16 13.21 5.46
C GLU A 47 -13.24 13.32 4.37
N LYS A 48 -12.89 13.81 3.17
CA LYS A 48 -13.81 13.84 2.02
C LYS A 48 -14.22 12.42 1.62
N LEU A 49 -13.28 11.47 1.57
CA LEU A 49 -13.58 10.08 1.25
C LEU A 49 -14.54 9.47 2.28
N ALA A 50 -14.29 9.66 3.58
CA ALA A 50 -15.15 9.13 4.64
C ALA A 50 -16.57 9.71 4.61
N GLN A 51 -16.76 10.96 4.18
CA GLN A 51 -18.09 11.57 4.00
C GLN A 51 -18.83 11.02 2.77
N ASN A 52 -18.08 10.63 1.74
CA ASN A 52 -18.62 10.12 0.48
C ASN A 52 -18.82 8.59 0.49
N ASP A 53 -18.21 7.86 1.43
CA ASP A 53 -18.36 6.41 1.56
C ASP A 53 -19.74 6.05 2.13
N ALA A 54 -20.75 6.07 1.27
CA ALA A 54 -22.11 5.63 1.55
C ALA A 54 -22.28 4.10 1.50
N GLY A 55 -21.17 3.33 1.62
CA GLY A 55 -21.18 1.87 1.56
C GLY A 55 -21.27 1.30 0.14
N GLU A 56 -21.05 2.11 -0.90
CA GLU A 56 -20.96 1.67 -2.29
C GLU A 56 -19.49 1.57 -2.74
N THR A 57 -18.84 0.52 -2.28
CA THR A 57 -17.47 0.12 -2.63
C THR A 57 -17.34 -0.48 -4.05
N ASP A 58 -18.21 -0.12 -5.01
CA ASP A 58 -18.15 -0.63 -6.39
C ASP A 58 -16.87 -0.16 -7.12
N ALA A 59 -16.31 0.97 -6.66
CA ALA A 59 -14.97 1.51 -6.95
C ALA A 59 -13.84 0.47 -7.04
N LEU A 60 -13.86 -0.50 -6.13
CA LEU A 60 -12.80 -1.49 -5.96
C LEU A 60 -12.83 -2.60 -7.01
N THR A 61 -13.96 -2.79 -7.69
CA THR A 61 -14.08 -3.79 -8.77
C THR A 61 -13.34 -3.37 -10.04
N GLY A 62 -13.13 -2.06 -10.23
CA GLY A 62 -12.41 -1.47 -11.38
C GLY A 62 -11.01 -0.93 -11.06
N ALA A 63 -10.66 -0.75 -9.78
CA ALA A 63 -9.38 -0.17 -9.37
C ALA A 63 -8.21 -1.17 -9.27
N VAL A 64 -8.48 -2.47 -9.34
CA VAL A 64 -7.43 -3.51 -9.35
C VAL A 64 -6.81 -3.61 -10.74
N ASN A 65 -5.48 -3.42 -10.83
CA ASN A 65 -4.67 -3.42 -12.07
C ASN A 65 -4.81 -2.17 -12.95
N THR A 66 -5.35 -1.08 -12.42
CA THR A 66 -5.62 0.14 -13.20
C THR A 66 -4.65 1.26 -12.79
N ALA A 67 -4.26 2.09 -13.76
CA ALA A 67 -3.58 3.33 -13.45
C ALA A 67 -4.58 4.32 -12.86
N SER A 68 -4.18 5.07 -11.83
CA SER A 68 -5.00 6.15 -11.29
C SER A 68 -5.17 7.26 -12.31
N THR A 69 -6.40 7.72 -12.46
CA THR A 69 -6.73 8.84 -13.37
C THR A 69 -7.03 10.13 -12.62
N ASP A 70 -7.14 10.07 -11.30
CA ASP A 70 -7.41 11.23 -10.46
C ASP A 70 -6.13 12.06 -10.22
N GLU A 71 -6.14 13.32 -10.66
CA GLU A 71 -5.02 14.24 -10.53
C GLU A 71 -4.81 14.73 -9.08
N GLU A 72 -5.87 14.89 -8.30
CA GLU A 72 -5.78 15.27 -6.87
C GLU A 72 -5.05 14.14 -6.12
N TYR A 73 -5.54 12.91 -6.26
CA TYR A 73 -4.94 11.71 -5.67
C TYR A 73 -3.46 11.56 -6.02
N ASN A 74 -3.09 11.66 -7.31
CA ASN A 74 -1.71 11.48 -7.76
C ASN A 74 -0.72 12.56 -7.30
N SER A 75 -1.24 13.71 -6.84
CA SER A 75 -0.44 14.81 -6.31
C SER A 75 -0.17 14.70 -4.80
N LEU A 76 -1.00 13.94 -4.07
CA LEU A 76 -0.89 13.81 -2.62
C LEU A 76 0.28 12.88 -2.26
N LEU A 77 0.98 13.16 -1.16
CA LEU A 77 2.10 12.34 -0.66
C LEU A 77 3.22 12.03 -1.67
N ASN A 78 3.34 12.80 -2.77
CA ASN A 78 4.27 12.52 -3.86
C ASN A 78 5.44 13.53 -3.87
N ILE A 79 6.38 13.36 -2.93
CA ILE A 79 7.43 14.36 -2.65
C ILE A 79 8.38 14.56 -3.83
N ASP A 80 8.79 13.46 -4.48
CA ASP A 80 9.77 13.47 -5.57
C ASP A 80 9.12 13.50 -6.96
N GLY A 81 7.79 13.47 -7.04
CA GLY A 81 7.05 13.39 -8.30
C GLY A 81 7.14 12.03 -9.00
N ASP A 82 7.73 11.02 -8.37
CA ASP A 82 7.90 9.66 -8.91
C ASP A 82 6.75 8.71 -8.55
N GLY A 83 5.80 9.19 -7.74
CA GLY A 83 4.63 8.46 -7.29
C GLY A 83 4.83 7.66 -6.01
N MET A 84 6.00 7.70 -5.36
CA MET A 84 6.22 7.03 -4.07
C MET A 84 5.55 7.82 -2.94
N MET A 85 4.66 7.15 -2.19
CA MET A 85 4.00 7.70 -1.02
C MET A 85 4.83 7.57 0.26
N GLY A 86 5.63 6.51 0.33
CA GLY A 86 6.40 6.10 1.51
C GLY A 86 6.67 4.59 1.44
N TYR A 87 6.73 3.90 2.57
CA TYR A 87 7.05 2.47 2.57
C TYR A 87 6.38 1.68 3.70
N ILE A 88 6.25 0.37 3.50
CA ILE A 88 5.78 -0.59 4.49
C ILE A 88 6.93 -1.48 4.96
N THR A 89 7.02 -1.72 6.26
CA THR A 89 7.89 -2.73 6.87
C THR A 89 7.05 -3.81 7.53
N VAL A 90 7.28 -5.06 7.13
CA VAL A 90 6.61 -6.25 7.66
C VAL A 90 7.67 -7.18 8.29
N PRO A 91 7.98 -7.04 9.59
CA PRO A 91 9.08 -7.79 10.21
C PRO A 91 8.93 -9.30 10.12
N ARG A 92 7.70 -9.81 10.22
CA ARG A 92 7.37 -11.24 10.11
C ARG A 92 7.83 -11.85 8.78
N LEU A 93 7.83 -11.05 7.72
CA LEU A 93 8.19 -11.47 6.36
C LEU A 93 9.62 -11.09 5.98
N HIS A 94 10.31 -10.31 6.84
CA HIS A 94 11.62 -9.70 6.59
C HIS A 94 11.64 -8.78 5.37
N GLU A 95 10.60 -7.98 5.21
CA GLU A 95 10.41 -7.12 4.03
C GLU A 95 10.21 -5.66 4.41
N THR A 96 10.87 -4.78 3.64
CA THR A 96 10.60 -3.35 3.59
C THR A 96 10.40 -2.99 2.12
N LEU A 97 9.23 -2.49 1.76
CA LEU A 97 8.82 -2.28 0.38
C LEU A 97 8.27 -0.86 0.18
N PRO A 98 8.63 -0.17 -0.91
CA PRO A 98 8.03 1.13 -1.25
C PRO A 98 6.53 0.98 -1.57
N ILE A 99 5.76 2.00 -1.19
CA ILE A 99 4.35 2.17 -1.50
C ILE A 99 4.24 3.25 -2.57
N TYR A 100 3.55 2.95 -3.66
CA TYR A 100 3.32 3.86 -4.79
C TYR A 100 1.83 4.09 -5.03
N HIS A 101 1.52 5.18 -5.74
CA HIS A 101 0.16 5.46 -6.20
C HIS A 101 -0.34 4.42 -7.22
N GLY A 102 -1.55 3.91 -6.96
CA GLY A 102 -2.29 3.06 -7.88
C GLY A 102 -1.79 1.62 -7.87
N THR A 103 -2.47 0.75 -8.63
CA THR A 103 -2.15 -0.68 -8.67
C THR A 103 -1.87 -1.18 -10.09
N ALA A 104 -1.45 -0.28 -10.99
CA ALA A 104 -1.04 -0.65 -12.34
C ALA A 104 0.12 -1.67 -12.30
N GLU A 105 0.19 -2.53 -13.32
CA GLU A 105 1.19 -3.61 -13.38
C GLU A 105 2.64 -3.10 -13.21
N LYS A 106 2.97 -1.95 -13.78
CA LYS A 106 4.31 -1.32 -13.64
C LYS A 106 4.68 -1.03 -12.17
N VAL A 107 3.69 -0.70 -11.33
CA VAL A 107 3.87 -0.44 -9.90
C VAL A 107 4.05 -1.75 -9.15
N LEU A 108 3.14 -2.70 -9.38
CA LEU A 108 3.15 -3.99 -8.68
C LEU A 108 4.37 -4.86 -9.02
N GLN A 109 5.08 -4.58 -10.11
CA GLN A 109 6.36 -5.23 -10.45
C GLN A 109 7.54 -4.76 -9.58
N ILE A 110 7.45 -3.58 -8.97
CA ILE A 110 8.59 -2.95 -8.26
C ILE A 110 8.30 -2.60 -6.79
N GLY A 111 7.06 -2.71 -6.34
CA GLY A 111 6.67 -2.35 -4.98
C GLY A 111 5.22 -2.69 -4.65
N ILE A 112 4.70 -2.00 -3.65
CA ILE A 112 3.31 -2.08 -3.19
C ILE A 112 2.52 -0.93 -3.81
N GLY A 113 1.35 -1.24 -4.34
CA GLY A 113 0.43 -0.25 -4.87
C GLY A 113 -0.62 0.13 -3.84
N HIS A 114 -0.81 1.43 -3.60
CA HIS A 114 -1.97 1.93 -2.89
C HIS A 114 -3.20 1.91 -3.80
N LEU A 115 -4.30 1.36 -3.29
CA LEU A 115 -5.54 1.25 -4.04
C LEU A 115 -6.27 2.59 -4.05
N GLU A 116 -6.44 3.15 -5.24
CA GLU A 116 -7.22 4.39 -5.43
C GLU A 116 -8.62 4.25 -4.81
N GLN A 117 -9.17 5.37 -4.34
CA GLN A 117 -10.47 5.45 -3.66
C GLN A 117 -10.53 4.78 -2.27
N THR A 118 -9.42 4.21 -1.78
CA THR A 118 -9.25 3.92 -0.35
C THR A 118 -8.52 5.06 0.36
N SER A 119 -8.61 5.13 1.68
CA SER A 119 -7.97 6.20 2.45
C SER A 119 -6.46 6.18 2.25
N LEU A 120 -5.84 7.35 2.07
CA LEU A 120 -4.39 7.49 2.09
C LEU A 120 -3.81 6.98 3.42
N PRO A 121 -2.61 6.36 3.42
CA PRO A 121 -2.08 5.62 4.56
C PRO A 121 -1.44 6.52 5.64
N VAL A 122 -2.09 7.64 5.97
CA VAL A 122 -1.70 8.60 7.03
C VAL A 122 -2.49 8.39 8.33
N GLY A 123 -3.23 7.27 8.43
CA GLY A 123 -4.05 6.94 9.59
C GLY A 123 -5.17 7.95 9.87
N GLY A 124 -5.70 7.89 11.09
CA GLY A 124 -6.79 8.73 11.55
C GLY A 124 -8.12 7.99 11.67
N ALA A 125 -9.04 8.56 12.44
CA ALA A 125 -10.35 7.95 12.67
C ALA A 125 -11.21 7.95 11.40
N SER A 126 -11.97 6.87 11.19
CA SER A 126 -12.78 6.65 9.99
C SER A 126 -11.93 6.63 8.72
N THR A 127 -10.83 5.88 8.76
CA THR A 127 -9.99 5.63 7.58
C THR A 127 -9.82 4.14 7.34
N HIS A 128 -9.72 3.76 6.07
CA HIS A 128 -9.40 2.40 5.65
C HIS A 128 -8.52 2.44 4.39
N ALA A 129 -7.21 2.25 4.55
CA ALA A 129 -6.29 2.17 3.42
C ALA A 129 -6.18 0.73 2.90
N ALA A 130 -5.98 0.55 1.59
CA ALA A 130 -5.70 -0.75 1.01
C ALA A 130 -4.40 -0.75 0.22
N LEU A 131 -3.52 -1.70 0.55
CA LEU A 131 -2.19 -1.85 -0.04
C LEU A 131 -2.09 -3.20 -0.75
N SER A 132 -1.90 -3.17 -2.07
CA SER A 132 -1.85 -4.34 -2.94
C SER A 132 -0.43 -4.68 -3.35
N GLY A 133 -0.08 -5.97 -3.28
CA GLY A 133 1.20 -6.47 -3.76
C GLY A 133 1.03 -7.80 -4.50
N HIS A 134 1.86 -8.01 -5.53
CA HIS A 134 1.85 -9.28 -6.27
C HIS A 134 2.22 -10.47 -5.40
N ARG A 135 1.71 -11.64 -5.79
CA ARG A 135 2.09 -12.93 -5.21
C ARG A 135 2.76 -13.80 -6.27
N GLY A 136 3.98 -14.25 -5.98
CA GLY A 136 4.68 -15.23 -6.80
C GLY A 136 5.25 -14.68 -8.11
N LEU A 137 5.75 -13.43 -8.13
CA LEU A 137 6.49 -12.96 -9.29
C LEU A 137 7.78 -13.79 -9.46
N PRO A 138 8.17 -14.13 -10.70
CA PRO A 138 9.46 -14.76 -10.96
C PRO A 138 10.66 -13.91 -10.53
N THR A 139 10.44 -12.59 -10.43
CA THR A 139 11.48 -11.57 -10.27
C THR A 139 11.56 -10.99 -8.87
N ALA A 140 10.51 -11.05 -8.05
CA ALA A 140 10.48 -10.48 -6.71
C ALA A 140 9.55 -11.22 -5.76
N LYS A 141 9.90 -11.19 -4.48
CA LYS A 141 9.09 -11.78 -3.43
C LYS A 141 7.82 -10.97 -3.17
N LEU A 142 7.92 -9.66 -2.86
CA LEU A 142 6.77 -8.83 -2.50
C LEU A 142 5.83 -9.57 -1.50
N PHE A 143 4.52 -9.44 -1.65
CA PHE A 143 3.55 -10.14 -0.80
C PHE A 143 3.40 -11.65 -1.07
N THR A 144 4.39 -12.31 -1.69
CA THR A 144 4.42 -13.79 -1.88
C THR A 144 4.12 -14.54 -0.58
N ASP A 145 4.71 -14.08 0.52
CA ASP A 145 4.63 -14.73 1.84
C ASP A 145 3.56 -14.09 2.76
N LEU A 146 2.67 -13.24 2.25
CA LEU A 146 1.64 -12.60 3.09
C LEU A 146 0.75 -13.61 3.83
N ASN A 147 0.60 -14.82 3.27
CA ASN A 147 -0.09 -15.94 3.91
C ASN A 147 0.60 -16.50 5.17
N LEU A 148 1.82 -16.06 5.49
CA LEU A 148 2.54 -16.43 6.72
C LEU A 148 2.21 -15.51 7.90
N MET A 149 1.54 -14.39 7.65
CA MET A 149 1.02 -13.48 8.66
C MET A 149 -0.05 -14.17 9.51
N LYS A 150 -0.13 -13.76 10.78
CA LYS A 150 -1.11 -14.25 11.75
C LYS A 150 -1.72 -13.09 12.52
N LYS A 151 -2.90 -13.32 13.10
CA LYS A 151 -3.47 -12.39 14.07
C LYS A 151 -2.46 -12.09 15.17
N GLY A 152 -2.30 -10.80 15.49
CA GLY A 152 -1.33 -10.31 16.45
C GLY A 152 0.02 -9.90 15.86
N ASP A 153 0.37 -10.33 14.63
CA ASP A 153 1.55 -9.84 13.93
C ASP A 153 1.40 -8.34 13.62
N LYS A 154 2.53 -7.64 13.57
CA LYS A 154 2.58 -6.19 13.32
C LYS A 154 3.21 -5.88 11.97
N PHE A 155 2.77 -4.77 11.39
CA PHE A 155 3.44 -4.10 10.28
C PHE A 155 3.46 -2.60 10.53
N TYR A 156 4.37 -1.92 9.88
CA TYR A 156 4.60 -0.49 10.05
C TYR A 156 4.55 0.19 8.71
N ILE A 157 3.90 1.35 8.64
CA ILE A 157 3.86 2.18 7.45
C ILE A 157 4.56 3.48 7.79
N THR A 158 5.58 3.84 7.02
CA THR A 158 6.24 5.13 7.13
C THR A 158 5.77 6.02 5.99
N ILE A 159 5.13 7.12 6.34
CA ILE A 159 4.71 8.19 5.43
C ILE A 159 5.25 9.50 5.99
N LEU A 160 5.98 10.25 5.17
CA LEU A 160 6.71 11.43 5.57
C LEU A 160 7.58 11.12 6.80
N LYS A 161 7.44 11.91 7.86
CA LYS A 161 8.21 11.79 9.11
C LYS A 161 7.55 10.86 10.13
N ASP A 162 6.39 10.29 9.80
CA ASP A 162 5.58 9.50 10.73
C ASP A 162 5.66 8.01 10.44
N THR A 163 5.59 7.21 11.50
CA THR A 163 5.48 5.76 11.42
C THR A 163 4.22 5.29 12.12
N TYR A 164 3.32 4.68 11.35
CA TYR A 164 2.05 4.13 11.79
C TYR A 164 2.19 2.64 12.04
N ALA A 165 1.88 2.19 13.25
CA ALA A 165 1.98 0.79 13.64
C ALA A 165 0.60 0.12 13.65
N TYR A 166 0.45 -0.94 12.87
CA TYR A 166 -0.79 -1.70 12.77
C TYR A 166 -0.58 -3.14 13.27
N GLN A 167 -1.64 -3.74 13.78
CA GLN A 167 -1.67 -5.13 14.22
C GLN A 167 -2.77 -5.88 13.47
N VAL A 168 -2.43 -7.06 12.95
CA VAL A 168 -3.38 -7.92 12.24
C VAL A 168 -4.46 -8.42 13.21
N ASP A 169 -5.71 -8.07 12.96
CA ASP A 169 -6.88 -8.51 13.74
C ASP A 169 -7.72 -9.55 12.97
N LYS A 170 -7.63 -9.53 11.64
CA LYS A 170 -8.42 -10.34 10.71
C LYS A 170 -7.58 -10.77 9.51
N ILE A 171 -7.84 -11.99 9.04
CA ILE A 171 -7.32 -12.55 7.79
C ILE A 171 -8.51 -13.22 7.11
N THR A 172 -8.76 -12.93 5.84
CA THR A 172 -9.91 -13.44 5.11
C THR A 172 -9.49 -13.83 3.69
N THR A 173 -10.36 -14.54 2.97
CA THR A 173 -10.15 -14.78 1.53
C THR A 173 -11.46 -14.49 0.83
N VAL A 174 -11.41 -13.62 -0.18
CA VAL A 174 -12.58 -13.10 -0.87
C VAL A 174 -12.44 -13.22 -2.39
N LEU A 175 -13.55 -13.11 -3.10
CA LEU A 175 -13.53 -12.95 -4.55
C LEU A 175 -12.98 -11.56 -4.91
N PRO A 176 -12.32 -11.39 -6.05
CA PRO A 176 -11.82 -10.08 -6.49
C PRO A 176 -12.92 -9.01 -6.61
N THR A 177 -14.16 -9.42 -6.82
CA THR A 177 -15.34 -8.55 -6.88
C THR A 177 -15.97 -8.24 -5.52
N ASP A 178 -15.50 -8.87 -4.44
CA ASP A 178 -16.02 -8.64 -3.10
C ASP A 178 -15.17 -7.60 -2.36
N ALA A 179 -15.50 -6.35 -2.63
CA ALA A 179 -14.86 -5.16 -2.11
C ALA A 179 -15.33 -4.74 -0.71
N LYS A 180 -16.37 -5.40 -0.17
CA LYS A 180 -17.05 -4.96 1.06
C LYS A 180 -16.14 -4.94 2.28
N GLN A 181 -15.08 -5.74 2.26
CA GLN A 181 -14.09 -5.80 3.34
C GLN A 181 -13.22 -4.55 3.44
N LEU A 182 -13.26 -3.66 2.45
CA LEU A 182 -12.43 -2.45 2.37
C LEU A 182 -13.22 -1.16 2.64
N ALA A 183 -14.50 -1.27 3.02
CA ALA A 183 -15.31 -0.13 3.40
C ALA A 183 -14.75 0.57 4.64
N ILE A 184 -14.94 1.88 4.74
CA ILE A 184 -14.54 2.65 5.92
C ILE A 184 -15.47 2.29 7.08
N GLU A 185 -14.87 1.99 8.23
CA GLU A 185 -15.61 1.76 9.47
C GLU A 185 -15.55 3.02 10.36
N PRO A 186 -16.69 3.65 10.69
CA PRO A 186 -16.69 4.88 11.48
C PRO A 186 -15.93 4.74 12.80
N GLY A 187 -15.02 5.69 13.05
CA GLY A 187 -14.19 5.73 14.25
C GLY A 187 -13.02 4.76 14.28
N LYS A 188 -12.82 3.92 13.25
CA LYS A 188 -11.66 3.01 13.15
C LYS A 188 -10.58 3.57 12.23
N ASP A 189 -9.35 3.15 12.49
CA ASP A 189 -8.17 3.38 11.65
C ASP A 189 -7.69 2.01 11.17
N LEU A 190 -7.92 1.70 9.89
CA LEU A 190 -7.73 0.37 9.33
C LEU A 190 -6.78 0.40 8.12
N VAL A 191 -6.00 -0.66 7.97
CA VAL A 191 -5.24 -0.93 6.76
C VAL A 191 -5.36 -2.40 6.39
N THR A 192 -5.74 -2.68 5.14
CA THR A 192 -5.77 -4.02 4.58
C THR A 192 -4.60 -4.22 3.62
N LEU A 193 -3.80 -5.27 3.86
CA LEU A 193 -2.79 -5.75 2.92
C LEU A 193 -3.43 -6.81 2.01
N ILE A 194 -3.32 -6.66 0.70
CA ILE A 194 -4.01 -7.49 -0.29
C ILE A 194 -3.00 -8.20 -1.17
N THR A 195 -3.22 -9.50 -1.40
CA THR A 195 -2.49 -10.22 -2.45
C THR A 195 -3.36 -11.26 -3.18
N CYS A 196 -2.91 -11.75 -4.33
CA CYS A 196 -3.61 -12.79 -5.08
C CYS A 196 -3.48 -14.17 -4.42
N THR A 197 -4.53 -14.99 -4.45
CA THR A 197 -4.52 -16.36 -3.89
C THR A 197 -5.50 -17.27 -4.65
N PRO A 198 -5.36 -18.61 -4.65
CA PRO A 198 -4.19 -19.41 -4.27
C PRO A 198 -2.97 -19.16 -5.17
N TYR A 199 -1.79 -19.51 -4.68
CA TYR A 199 -0.53 -19.35 -5.43
C TYR A 199 -0.62 -20.00 -6.82
N ALA A 200 -0.15 -19.30 -7.85
CA ALA A 200 -0.22 -19.68 -9.27
C ALA A 200 -1.63 -19.81 -9.89
N VAL A 201 -2.70 -19.58 -9.13
CA VAL A 201 -4.11 -19.65 -9.59
C VAL A 201 -4.77 -18.28 -9.57
N ASN A 202 -4.53 -17.47 -8.53
CA ASN A 202 -4.91 -16.05 -8.42
C ASN A 202 -6.42 -15.73 -8.60
N THR A 203 -7.30 -16.70 -8.34
CA THR A 203 -8.76 -16.56 -8.48
C THR A 203 -9.43 -15.77 -7.34
N HIS A 204 -8.74 -15.58 -6.23
CA HIS A 204 -9.20 -14.92 -5.02
C HIS A 204 -8.20 -13.85 -4.56
N ARG A 205 -8.58 -13.10 -3.53
CA ARG A 205 -7.71 -12.18 -2.79
C ARG A 205 -7.61 -12.64 -1.33
N LEU A 206 -6.39 -12.67 -0.82
CA LEU A 206 -6.07 -12.85 0.59
C LEU A 206 -6.02 -11.47 1.24
#